data_AF-A0A941PIF7-F1
#
_entry.id   AF-A0A941PIF7-F1
#
_cell.length_a   1.000
_cell.length_b   1.000
_cell.length_c   1.000
_cell.angle_alpha   90.00
_cell.angle_beta   90.00
_cell.angle_gamma   90.00
#
_symmetry.space_group_name_H-M   'P 1'
#
loop_
_entity.id
_entity.type
_entity.pdbx_description
1 polymer ?
#
loop_
_entity_poly.entity_id
_entity_poly.type
_entity_poly.pdbx_seq_one_letter_code
_entity_poly.pdbx_strand_id
1 'polypeptide(L)'
;MSAQPVQKPSGAPSQADIAYLGLLQDILDNGVDRGDRTGTGTRGVFGRQLRFDLSQGFPLLTTKKLHLKSIILELLWFLRGDSNVRWLQEQGVTIWDEWANEEGELGPVYGKQWRSWESKDGRVIDQIANVVQSIKNNPNSRRHIVSAWNPAEVDQMALPPCH
;
A
#
# COMPACT_ATOMS: atom_id res chain seq x y z
N MET A 1 1.55 1.41 -38.92
CA MET A 1 1.66 0.16 -38.15
C MET A 1 0.40 0.04 -37.30
N SER A 2 -0.54 -0.81 -37.72
CA SER A 2 -1.80 -1.00 -37.00
C SER A 2 -1.55 -1.79 -35.73
N ALA A 3 -1.90 -1.21 -34.56
CA ALA A 3 -1.85 -1.92 -33.30
C ALA A 3 -2.81 -3.12 -33.37
N GLN A 4 -2.29 -4.33 -33.16
CA GLN A 4 -3.12 -5.52 -33.07
C GLN A 4 -4.01 -5.43 -31.82
N PRO A 5 -5.27 -5.87 -31.89
CA PRO A 5 -6.15 -5.89 -30.73
C PRO A 5 -5.56 -6.83 -29.67
N VAL A 6 -5.45 -6.33 -28.44
CA VAL A 6 -5.06 -7.10 -27.27
C VAL A 6 -6.07 -8.25 -27.11
N GLN A 7 -5.59 -9.50 -27.21
CA GLN A 7 -6.43 -10.67 -26.95
C GLN A 7 -6.98 -10.61 -25.53
N LYS A 8 -8.30 -10.76 -25.38
CA LYS A 8 -8.94 -10.90 -24.07
C LYS A 8 -8.40 -12.18 -23.39
N PRO A 9 -7.96 -12.13 -22.12
CA PRO A 9 -7.54 -13.33 -21.41
C PRO A 9 -8.69 -14.34 -21.37
N SER A 10 -8.38 -15.59 -21.69
CA SER A 10 -9.34 -16.67 -21.98
C SER A 10 -9.87 -17.41 -20.74
N GLY A 11 -10.06 -16.71 -19.62
CA GLY A 11 -10.51 -17.29 -18.35
C GLY A 11 -11.60 -16.44 -17.71
N ALA A 12 -12.51 -17.07 -16.95
CA ALA A 12 -13.46 -16.33 -16.14
C ALA A 12 -12.67 -15.42 -15.16
N PRO A 13 -13.11 -14.16 -14.97
CA PRO A 13 -12.42 -13.23 -14.08
C PRO A 13 -12.40 -13.78 -12.65
N SER A 14 -11.27 -13.60 -11.95
CA SER A 14 -11.15 -14.02 -10.55
C SER A 14 -12.09 -13.21 -9.63
N GLN A 15 -12.32 -13.68 -8.40
CA GLN A 15 -13.04 -12.89 -7.39
C GLN A 15 -12.42 -11.49 -7.22
N ALA A 16 -11.08 -11.40 -7.27
CA ALA A 16 -10.38 -10.13 -7.15
C ALA A 16 -10.64 -9.21 -8.35
N ASP A 17 -10.62 -9.76 -9.57
CA ASP A 17 -10.94 -9.00 -10.78
C ASP A 17 -12.38 -8.49 -10.74
N ILE A 18 -13.35 -9.33 -10.35
CA ILE A 18 -14.76 -8.92 -10.26
C ILE A 18 -14.93 -7.76 -9.28
N ALA A 19 -14.36 -7.87 -8.07
CA ALA A 19 -14.47 -6.84 -7.05
C ALA A 19 -13.80 -5.53 -7.48
N TYR A 20 -12.57 -5.61 -8.00
CA TYR A 20 -11.81 -4.44 -8.42
C TYR A 20 -12.41 -3.75 -9.65
N LEU A 21 -12.75 -4.50 -10.70
CA LEU A 21 -13.35 -3.95 -11.91
C LEU A 21 -14.75 -3.38 -11.64
N GLY A 22 -15.50 -3.98 -10.71
CA GLY A 22 -16.77 -3.41 -10.25
C GLY A 22 -16.60 -2.03 -9.63
N LEU A 23 -15.56 -1.83 -8.80
CA LEU A 23 -15.24 -0.50 -8.25
C LEU A 23 -14.79 0.49 -9.33
N LEU A 24 -14.00 0.05 -10.32
CA LEU A 24 -13.63 0.92 -11.44
C LEU A 24 -14.86 1.36 -12.24
N GLN A 25 -15.79 0.45 -12.50
CA GLN A 25 -17.04 0.78 -13.19
C GLN A 25 -17.88 1.78 -12.39
N ASP A 26 -18.01 1.59 -11.07
CA ASP A 26 -18.70 2.53 -10.19
C ASP A 26 -18.05 3.93 -10.18
N ILE A 27 -16.71 4.02 -10.24
CA ILE A 27 -16.00 5.31 -10.37
C ILE A 27 -16.33 5.98 -11.70
N LEU A 28 -16.39 5.23 -12.80
CA LEU A 28 -16.73 5.79 -14.12
C LEU A 28 -18.16 6.31 -14.15
N ASP A 29 -19.11 5.53 -13.64
CA ASP A 29 -20.54 5.83 -13.70
C ASP A 29 -20.95 6.92 -12.70
N ASN A 30 -20.42 6.87 -11.46
CA ASN A 30 -20.90 7.69 -10.34
C ASN A 30 -19.84 8.66 -9.79
N GLY A 31 -18.63 8.67 -10.34
CA GLY A 31 -17.53 9.48 -9.82
C GLY A 31 -17.67 10.97 -10.14
N VAL A 32 -17.10 11.79 -9.25
CA VAL A 32 -17.00 13.24 -9.40
C VAL A 32 -15.56 13.59 -9.79
N ASP A 33 -15.41 14.43 -10.81
CA ASP A 33 -14.10 14.95 -11.23
C ASP A 33 -13.63 16.05 -10.27
N ARG A 34 -12.35 15.99 -9.90
CA ARG A 34 -11.70 16.93 -8.97
C ARG A 34 -10.26 17.17 -9.40
N GLY A 35 -9.75 18.37 -9.15
CA GLY A 35 -8.31 18.64 -9.22
C GLY A 35 -7.54 17.89 -8.12
N ASP A 36 -6.22 17.79 -8.27
CA ASP A 36 -5.32 17.17 -7.30
C ASP A 36 -3.95 17.86 -7.30
N ARG A 37 -3.07 17.48 -6.36
CA ARG A 37 -1.73 18.08 -6.21
C ARG A 37 -0.80 17.82 -7.40
N THR A 38 -1.09 16.82 -8.24
CA THR A 38 -0.26 16.50 -9.42
C THR A 38 -0.63 17.37 -10.64
N GLY A 39 -1.79 18.03 -10.61
CA GLY A 39 -2.32 18.79 -11.74
C GLY A 39 -3.00 17.92 -12.82
N THR A 40 -3.00 16.60 -12.67
CA THR A 40 -3.67 15.67 -13.61
C THR A 40 -5.19 15.66 -13.41
N GLY A 41 -5.63 15.84 -12.17
CA GLY A 41 -7.01 15.62 -11.77
C GLY A 41 -7.36 14.14 -11.58
N THR A 42 -8.47 13.88 -10.91
CA THR A 42 -8.97 12.54 -10.62
C THR A 42 -10.49 12.49 -10.73
N ARG A 43 -11.03 11.32 -11.09
CA ARG A 43 -12.44 10.97 -10.93
C ARG A 43 -12.57 10.00 -9.77
N GLY A 44 -13.45 10.28 -8.81
CA GLY A 44 -13.55 9.44 -7.62
C GLY A 44 -14.92 9.40 -6.96
N VAL A 45 -15.13 8.32 -6.21
CA VAL A 45 -16.25 8.12 -5.27
C VAL A 45 -15.69 8.03 -3.84
N PHE A 46 -16.52 8.25 -2.83
CA PHE A 46 -16.10 8.18 -1.41
C PHE A 46 -16.82 7.04 -0.67
N GLY A 47 -16.10 6.36 0.23
CA GLY A 47 -16.63 5.30 1.09
C GLY A 47 -16.98 4.02 0.33
N ARG A 48 -15.98 3.38 -0.30
CA ARG A 48 -16.13 2.06 -0.94
C ARG A 48 -15.29 1.01 -0.23
N GLN A 49 -15.74 -0.25 -0.34
CA GLN A 49 -15.08 -1.38 0.29
C GLN A 49 -14.96 -2.53 -0.69
N LEU A 50 -13.77 -3.12 -0.73
CA LEU A 50 -13.51 -4.38 -1.42
C LEU A 50 -13.36 -5.51 -0.40
N ARG A 51 -13.73 -6.73 -0.78
CA ARG A 51 -13.60 -7.94 0.04
C ARG A 51 -13.02 -9.06 -0.82
N PHE A 52 -12.04 -9.77 -0.26
CA PHE A 52 -11.39 -10.90 -0.91
C PHE A 52 -11.32 -12.07 0.07
N ASP A 53 -11.73 -13.26 -0.36
CA ASP A 53 -11.61 -14.46 0.46
C ASP A 53 -10.25 -15.12 0.23
N LEU A 54 -9.35 -14.95 1.20
CA LEU A 54 -7.99 -15.48 1.12
C LEU A 54 -7.91 -17.01 1.26
N SER A 55 -9.00 -17.67 1.70
CA SER A 55 -9.07 -19.14 1.70
C SER A 55 -9.29 -19.72 0.29
N GLN A 56 -9.82 -18.92 -0.63
CA GLN A 56 -10.11 -19.30 -2.01
C GLN A 56 -8.96 -18.95 -2.99
N GLY A 57 -7.95 -18.21 -2.52
CA GLY A 57 -6.76 -17.89 -3.30
C GLY A 57 -6.13 -16.55 -2.93
N PHE A 58 -5.09 -16.18 -3.65
CA PHE A 58 -4.42 -14.90 -3.48
C PHE A 58 -5.02 -13.84 -4.42
N PRO A 59 -5.44 -12.66 -3.93
CA PRO A 59 -6.18 -11.67 -4.71
C PRO A 59 -5.28 -10.84 -5.64
N LEU A 60 -4.50 -11.51 -6.48
CA LEU A 60 -3.71 -10.89 -7.54
C LEU A 60 -4.58 -10.71 -8.77
N LEU A 61 -4.72 -9.47 -9.24
CA LEU A 61 -5.48 -9.17 -10.46
C LEU A 61 -4.87 -9.90 -11.66
N THR A 62 -5.74 -10.48 -12.51
CA THR A 62 -5.32 -11.24 -13.70
C THR A 62 -5.53 -10.45 -14.98
N THR A 63 -6.39 -9.43 -14.93
CA THR A 63 -6.71 -8.52 -16.05
C THR A 63 -5.57 -7.60 -16.47
N LYS A 64 -4.52 -7.48 -15.66
CA LYS A 64 -3.28 -6.77 -15.98
C LYS A 64 -2.10 -7.49 -15.32
N LYS A 65 -0.98 -7.61 -16.04
CA LYS A 65 0.27 -8.13 -15.46
C LYS A 65 0.79 -7.18 -14.38
N LEU A 66 0.97 -7.68 -13.16
CA LEU A 66 1.50 -6.93 -12.02
C LEU A 66 2.98 -7.24 -11.80
N HIS A 67 3.73 -6.25 -11.34
CA HIS A 67 5.14 -6.41 -11.00
C HIS A 67 5.31 -6.92 -9.56
N LEU A 68 5.02 -8.21 -9.36
CA LEU A 68 4.92 -8.84 -8.03
C LEU A 68 6.20 -8.69 -7.19
N LYS A 69 7.37 -8.70 -7.83
CA LYS A 69 8.66 -8.48 -7.17
C LYS A 69 8.69 -7.17 -6.37
N SER A 70 8.22 -6.06 -6.95
CA SER A 70 8.21 -4.76 -6.27
C SER A 70 7.26 -4.75 -5.07
N ILE A 71 6.07 -5.34 -5.22
CA ILE A 71 5.06 -5.39 -4.15
C ILE A 71 5.60 -6.13 -2.92
N ILE A 72 6.24 -7.29 -3.15
CA ILE A 72 6.81 -8.09 -2.05
C ILE A 72 7.98 -7.36 -1.40
N LEU A 73 8.90 -6.80 -2.19
CA LEU A 73 10.08 -6.13 -1.66
C LEU A 73 9.72 -4.85 -0.90
N GLU A 74 8.72 -4.10 -1.35
CA GLU A 74 8.17 -2.96 -0.61
C GLU A 74 7.62 -3.36 0.76
N LEU A 75 6.81 -4.42 0.82
CA LEU A 75 6.30 -4.93 2.10
C LEU A 75 7.44 -5.37 3.02
N LEU A 76 8.45 -6.07 2.48
CA LEU A 76 9.63 -6.47 3.26
C LEU A 76 10.41 -5.25 3.75
N TRP A 77 10.54 -4.20 2.94
CA TRP A 77 11.19 -2.95 3.32
C TRP A 77 10.44 -2.24 4.45
N PHE A 78 9.11 -2.15 4.41
CA PHE A 78 8.30 -1.68 5.54
C PHE A 78 8.51 -2.54 6.80
N LEU A 79 8.47 -3.86 6.65
CA LEU A 79 8.68 -4.78 7.76
C LEU A 79 10.10 -4.71 8.31
N ARG A 80 11.11 -4.26 7.57
CA ARG A 80 12.45 -4.01 8.11
C ARG A 80 12.52 -2.75 8.95
N GLY A 81 11.55 -1.84 8.81
CA GLY A 81 11.55 -0.54 9.46
C GLY A 81 12.38 0.50 8.72
N ASP A 82 12.81 0.22 7.49
CA ASP A 82 13.65 1.11 6.70
C ASP A 82 12.85 2.32 6.19
N SER A 83 13.52 3.46 6.03
CA SER A 83 13.03 4.71 5.42
C SER A 83 13.85 5.14 4.20
N ASN A 84 14.96 4.47 3.93
CA ASN A 84 15.86 4.79 2.82
C ASN A 84 15.59 3.87 1.61
N VAL A 85 15.49 4.43 0.41
CA VAL A 85 15.19 3.70 -0.83
C VAL A 85 16.35 2.84 -1.34
N ARG A 86 17.58 3.04 -0.85
CA ARG A 86 18.77 2.33 -1.33
C ARG A 86 18.61 0.81 -1.29
N TRP A 87 18.00 0.28 -0.22
CA TRP A 87 17.75 -1.16 -0.13
C TRP A 87 16.81 -1.64 -1.23
N LEU A 88 15.78 -0.87 -1.59
CA LEU A 88 14.88 -1.20 -2.70
C LEU A 88 15.63 -1.14 -4.05
N GLN A 89 16.44 -0.11 -4.24
CA GLN A 89 17.23 0.11 -5.47
C GLN A 89 18.25 -1.01 -5.70
N GLU A 90 18.96 -1.46 -4.66
CA GLU A 90 19.88 -2.61 -4.71
C GLU A 90 19.17 -3.90 -5.11
N GLN A 91 17.85 -3.99 -4.88
CA GLN A 91 17.02 -5.12 -5.31
C GLN A 91 16.31 -4.86 -6.66
N GLY A 92 16.58 -3.73 -7.33
CA GLY A 92 16.01 -3.34 -8.61
C GLY A 92 14.56 -2.84 -8.52
N VAL A 93 14.19 -2.20 -7.41
CA VAL A 93 12.87 -1.60 -7.18
C VAL A 93 13.03 -0.09 -7.00
N THR A 94 12.33 0.69 -7.82
CA THR A 94 12.48 2.16 -7.91
C THR A 94 11.16 2.90 -7.65
N ILE A 95 10.13 2.21 -7.12
CA ILE A 95 8.78 2.76 -7.00
C ILE A 95 8.66 3.92 -6.01
N TRP A 96 9.70 4.20 -5.22
CA TRP A 96 9.75 5.29 -4.24
C TRP A 96 10.76 6.39 -4.61
N ASP A 97 11.49 6.23 -5.73
CA ASP A 97 12.62 7.11 -6.07
C ASP A 97 12.21 8.58 -6.24
N GLU A 98 11.02 8.84 -6.78
CA GLU A 98 10.52 10.20 -7.04
C GLU A 98 10.22 11.00 -5.75
N TRP A 99 10.13 10.33 -4.59
CA TRP A 99 9.86 10.96 -3.30
C TRP A 99 11.11 11.06 -2.41
N ALA A 100 12.18 10.34 -2.75
CA ALA A 100 13.37 10.31 -1.94
C ALA A 100 14.16 11.62 -2.07
N ASN A 101 14.80 12.05 -0.99
CA ASN A 101 15.75 13.16 -1.05
C ASN A 101 17.09 12.72 -1.69
N GLU A 102 18.08 13.63 -1.74
CA GLU A 102 19.40 13.37 -2.35
C GLU A 102 20.16 12.20 -1.70
N GLU A 103 19.92 11.93 -0.40
CA GLU A 103 20.52 10.82 0.33
C GLU A 103 19.71 9.51 0.24
N GLY A 104 18.54 9.54 -0.41
CA GLY A 104 17.63 8.41 -0.55
C GLY A 104 16.61 8.27 0.60
N GLU A 105 16.50 9.25 1.50
CA GLU A 105 15.59 9.21 2.65
C GLU A 105 14.18 9.68 2.28
N LEU A 106 13.18 9.01 2.86
CA LEU A 106 11.76 9.36 2.74
C LEU A 106 11.18 9.98 4.02
N GLY A 107 11.99 10.09 5.08
CA GLY A 107 11.53 10.51 6.41
C GLY A 107 10.78 9.40 7.15
N PRO A 108 9.94 9.74 8.13
CA PRO A 108 9.34 8.78 9.05
C PRO A 108 8.11 8.06 8.46
N VAL A 109 8.24 7.45 7.28
CA VAL A 109 7.16 6.73 6.56
C VAL A 109 6.82 5.38 7.22
N TYR A 110 6.01 4.56 6.54
CA TYR A 110 5.40 3.32 7.05
C TYR A 110 6.32 2.44 7.90
N GLY A 111 7.52 2.12 7.42
CA GLY A 111 8.45 1.24 8.13
C GLY A 111 8.83 1.78 9.51
N LYS A 112 9.21 3.06 9.59
CA LYS A 112 9.53 3.72 10.86
C LYS A 112 8.33 3.66 11.82
N GLN A 113 7.13 4.00 11.34
CA GLN A 113 5.93 3.97 12.19
C GLN A 113 5.59 2.55 12.66
N TRP A 114 5.80 1.54 11.83
CA TRP A 114 5.46 0.15 12.16
C TRP A 114 6.44 -0.50 13.16
N ARG A 115 7.73 -0.21 13.03
CA ARG A 115 8.79 -0.90 13.80
C ARG A 115 9.42 -0.04 14.90
N SER A 116 9.41 1.29 14.73
CA SER A 116 10.20 2.23 15.51
C SER A 116 9.42 3.51 15.84
N TRP A 117 8.13 3.40 16.21
CA TRP A 117 7.33 4.57 16.55
C TRP A 117 7.83 5.20 17.86
N GLU A 118 8.34 6.41 17.80
CA GLU A 118 8.81 7.17 18.95
C GLU A 118 7.63 7.84 19.65
N SER A 119 7.46 7.54 20.94
CA SER A 119 6.43 8.16 21.76
C SER A 119 7.00 9.33 22.57
N LYS A 120 6.11 10.21 23.04
CA LYS A 120 6.48 11.42 23.78
C LYS A 120 7.33 11.16 25.03
N ASP A 121 7.21 9.98 25.64
CA ASP A 121 7.96 9.57 26.84
C ASP A 121 9.31 8.90 26.51
N GLY A 122 9.71 8.87 25.23
CA GLY A 122 10.97 8.30 24.77
C GLY A 122 10.92 6.79 24.51
N ARG A 123 9.78 6.12 24.73
CA ARG A 123 9.65 4.70 24.35
C ARG A 123 9.54 4.56 22.84
N VAL A 124 10.17 3.51 22.31
CA VAL A 124 10.02 3.05 20.93
C VAL A 124 8.99 1.92 20.90
N ILE A 125 7.96 2.05 20.07
CA ILE A 125 6.86 1.10 19.95
C ILE A 125 7.02 0.32 18.64
N ASP A 126 7.33 -0.98 18.75
CA ASP A 126 7.30 -1.92 17.63
C ASP A 126 5.90 -2.54 17.50
N GLN A 127 5.05 -1.92 16.68
CA GLN A 127 3.66 -2.33 16.49
C GLN A 127 3.55 -3.73 15.85
N ILE A 128 4.47 -4.09 14.96
CA ILE A 128 4.49 -5.40 14.28
C ILE A 128 4.82 -6.51 15.27
N ALA A 129 5.88 -6.34 16.07
CA ALA A 129 6.22 -7.32 17.10
C ALA A 129 5.07 -7.49 18.12
N ASN A 130 4.48 -6.37 18.54
CA ASN A 130 3.36 -6.36 19.47
C ASN A 130 2.12 -7.08 18.92
N VAL A 131 1.73 -6.84 17.67
CA VAL A 131 0.54 -7.47 17.09
C VAL A 131 0.76 -8.97 16.87
N VAL A 132 1.95 -9.39 16.42
CA VAL A 132 2.29 -10.81 16.27
C VAL A 132 2.22 -11.54 17.61
N GLN A 133 2.81 -10.94 18.66
CA GLN A 133 2.75 -11.51 20.01
C GLN A 133 1.32 -11.57 20.55
N SER A 134 0.53 -10.52 20.28
CA SER A 134 -0.86 -10.44 20.70
C SER A 134 -1.73 -11.50 20.00
N ILE A 135 -1.57 -11.72 18.68
CA ILE A 135 -2.30 -12.76 17.95
C ILE A 135 -2.00 -14.16 18.53
N LYS A 136 -0.73 -14.42 18.87
CA LYS A 136 -0.33 -15.72 19.44
C LYS A 136 -0.91 -15.97 20.84
N ASN A 137 -0.96 -14.94 21.69
CA ASN A 137 -1.27 -15.11 23.11
C ASN A 137 -2.69 -14.65 23.51
N ASN A 138 -3.31 -13.80 22.70
CA ASN A 138 -4.65 -13.26 22.93
C ASN A 138 -5.38 -13.04 21.58
N PRO A 139 -5.64 -14.11 20.82
CA PRO A 139 -6.19 -14.03 19.45
C PRO A 139 -7.58 -13.40 19.36
N ASN A 140 -8.34 -13.39 20.47
CA ASN A 140 -9.68 -12.80 20.54
C ASN A 140 -9.64 -11.31 20.89
N SER A 141 -8.45 -10.71 21.00
CA SER A 141 -8.32 -9.29 21.25
C SER A 141 -8.91 -8.49 20.08
N ARG A 142 -9.73 -7.50 20.42
CA ARG A 142 -10.29 -6.53 19.45
C ARG A 142 -9.35 -5.34 19.21
N ARG A 143 -8.07 -5.48 19.57
CA ARG A 143 -7.06 -4.41 19.57
C ARG A 143 -5.81 -4.79 18.76
N HIS A 144 -5.90 -5.78 17.88
CA HIS A 144 -4.85 -6.06 16.90
C HIS A 144 -4.88 -4.98 15.82
N ILE A 145 -4.17 -3.88 16.07
CA ILE A 145 -4.14 -2.70 15.20
C ILE A 145 -2.69 -2.29 15.00
N VAL A 146 -2.36 -1.94 13.76
CA VAL A 146 -1.13 -1.28 13.37
C VAL A 146 -1.54 0.00 12.66
N SER A 147 -0.92 1.13 13.00
CA SER A 147 -1.18 2.43 12.38
C SER A 147 0.10 3.04 11.82
N ALA A 148 0.04 3.57 10.61
CA ALA A 148 1.09 4.44 10.07
C ALA A 148 0.79 5.93 10.28
N TRP A 149 -0.45 6.29 10.65
CA TRP A 149 -0.85 7.69 10.75
C TRP A 149 -0.40 8.34 12.06
N ASN A 150 0.71 9.07 12.02
CA ASN A 150 1.28 9.81 13.14
C ASN A 150 1.10 11.32 12.97
N PRO A 151 0.12 11.97 13.63
CA PRO A 151 -0.09 13.41 13.52
C PRO A 151 1.10 14.28 13.95
N ALA A 152 2.03 13.75 14.75
CA ALA A 152 3.22 14.50 15.18
C ALA A 152 4.36 14.49 14.13
N GLU A 153 4.35 13.52 13.21
CA GLU A 153 5.42 13.31 12.22
C GLU A 153 4.93 13.36 10.77
N VAL A 154 3.62 13.41 10.50
CA VAL A 154 3.05 13.29 9.15
C VAL A 154 3.57 14.34 8.16
N ASP A 155 3.81 15.58 8.62
CA ASP A 155 4.34 16.66 7.78
C ASP A 155 5.83 16.50 7.45
N GLN A 156 6.53 15.57 8.13
CA GLN A 156 7.94 15.25 7.89
C GLN A 156 8.09 14.08 6.91
N MET A 157 6.99 13.43 6.51
CA MET A 157 6.99 12.30 5.58
C MET A 157 7.02 12.82 4.14
N ALA A 158 7.86 12.25 3.29
CA ALA A 158 7.90 12.59 1.86
C ALA A 158 6.55 12.36 1.16
N LEU A 159 5.78 11.37 1.66
CA LEU A 159 4.39 11.15 1.30
C LEU A 159 3.61 10.69 2.53
N PRO A 160 2.51 11.36 2.91
CA PRO A 160 1.66 10.90 4.00
C PRO A 160 1.14 9.47 3.77
N PRO A 161 0.89 8.68 4.83
CA PRO A 161 0.49 7.29 4.70
C PRO A 161 -0.89 7.15 4.05
N CYS A 162 -0.98 6.31 3.02
CA CYS A 162 -2.23 5.93 2.38
C CYS A 162 -2.95 4.78 3.09
N HIS A 163 -2.21 3.92 3.81
CA HIS A 163 -2.69 2.69 4.46
C HIS A 163 -2.07 2.48 5.85
#